data_AF-A0AAD4JVT0-F1
#
_entry.id   AF-A0AAD4JVT0-F1
#
_cell.length_a   1.000
_cell.length_b   1.000
_cell.length_c   1.000
_cell.angle_alpha   90.00
_cell.angle_beta   90.00
_cell.angle_gamma   90.00
#
_symmetry.space_group_name_H-M   'P 1'
#
loop_
_entity.id
_entity.type
_entity.pdbx_description
1 polymer ?
#
loop_
_entity_poly.entity_id
_entity_poly.type
_entity_poly.pdbx_seq_one_letter_code
_entity_poly.pdbx_strand_id
1 'polypeptide(L)'
;VYPLLLLSTQLLLNVIALLAAATVTTRIVQPRETSSCEGRQTPGPICESCELLATCVQHSNGWVNIPVESCDVANGYYCNIRLGTCSNATGPCHPFGIEGNFQCTSQGIFPDPYDCQKYHMCYFLDIVLVAAAVDCGNDKAFDARTGQCSMTLESPVCTQPQYQCPHVGYVAAWPSNPNIFYVCKSTVNQNAEDSVVTYPSLHRCNDGEIFADYVCRPGNSSSLVPTNSPSIDPNDDGFNVMPSRCEHVGLMADANNCRKYFYCPSLNSQLRHEECPEGTYFRPDQSACVRGSC
;
A
#
# COMPACT_ATOMS: atom_id res chain seq x y z
N VAL A 1 34.91 36.38 -34.78
CA VAL A 1 34.19 35.08 -34.94
C VAL A 1 34.78 33.98 -34.06
N TYR A 2 36.10 33.76 -34.06
CA TYR A 2 36.77 32.79 -33.17
C TYR A 2 36.54 32.92 -31.65
N PRO A 3 36.57 34.11 -31.02
CA PRO A 3 36.47 34.20 -29.56
C PRO A 3 35.04 33.92 -29.03
N LEU A 4 34.01 34.12 -29.86
CA LEU A 4 32.61 33.84 -29.50
C LEU A 4 32.29 32.33 -29.51
N LEU A 5 32.98 31.53 -30.34
CA LEU A 5 32.84 30.07 -30.36
C LEU A 5 33.51 29.38 -29.15
N LEU A 6 34.60 29.96 -28.63
CA LEU A 6 35.28 29.44 -27.44
C LEU A 6 34.47 29.66 -26.15
N LEU A 7 33.81 30.81 -26.05
CA LEU A 7 32.92 31.11 -24.92
C LEU A 7 31.66 30.24 -24.91
N SER A 8 31.06 29.98 -26.08
CA SER A 8 29.88 29.11 -26.17
C SER A 8 30.21 27.65 -25.87
N THR A 9 31.38 27.15 -26.28
CA THR A 9 31.81 25.78 -25.97
C THR A 9 32.15 25.58 -24.49
N GLN A 10 32.79 26.56 -23.84
CA GLN A 10 33.02 26.51 -22.38
C GLN A 10 31.73 26.61 -21.57
N LEU A 11 30.75 27.40 -22.01
CA LEU A 11 29.44 27.44 -21.34
C LEU A 11 28.72 26.09 -21.45
N LEU A 12 28.76 25.46 -22.63
CA LEU A 12 28.14 24.14 -22.86
C LEU A 12 28.78 23.07 -21.97
N LEU A 13 30.11 23.04 -21.87
CA LEU A 13 30.85 22.08 -21.03
C LEU A 13 30.50 22.25 -19.54
N ASN A 14 30.38 23.47 -19.05
CA ASN A 14 29.99 23.74 -17.66
C ASN A 14 28.52 23.37 -17.38
N VAL A 15 27.62 23.59 -18.34
CA VAL A 15 26.20 23.17 -18.22
C VAL A 15 26.08 21.65 -18.22
N ILE A 16 26.84 20.94 -19.07
CA ILE A 16 26.90 19.47 -19.07
C ILE A 16 27.47 18.93 -17.75
N ALA A 17 28.50 19.57 -17.19
CA ALA A 17 29.06 19.20 -15.90
C ALA A 17 28.08 19.45 -14.74
N LEU A 18 27.31 20.54 -14.77
CA LEU A 18 26.24 20.81 -13.80
C LEU A 18 25.07 19.82 -13.92
N LEU A 19 24.69 19.41 -15.14
CA LEU A 19 23.67 18.39 -15.37
C LEU A 19 24.14 16.99 -14.93
N ALA A 20 25.43 16.69 -15.09
CA ALA A 20 26.03 15.44 -14.60
C ALA A 20 26.20 15.40 -13.08
N ALA A 21 26.33 16.56 -12.41
CA ALA A 21 26.32 16.65 -10.95
C ALA A 21 24.90 16.67 -10.35
N ALA A 22 23.89 16.99 -11.17
CA ALA A 22 22.48 16.98 -10.79
C ALA A 22 21.79 15.62 -10.98
N THR A 23 22.52 14.56 -11.34
CA THR A 23 22.12 13.21 -10.92
C THR A 23 22.43 13.09 -9.43
N VAL A 24 21.62 13.81 -8.64
CA VAL A 24 21.20 13.32 -7.34
C VAL A 24 20.88 11.86 -7.61
N THR A 25 21.72 10.98 -7.08
CA THR A 25 21.34 9.60 -6.84
C THR A 25 20.06 9.73 -6.04
N THR A 26 18.92 9.71 -6.74
CA THR A 26 17.70 9.21 -6.17
C THR A 26 18.18 7.89 -5.61
N ARG A 27 18.37 7.84 -4.29
CA ARG A 27 18.63 6.60 -3.60
C ARG A 27 17.38 5.80 -3.93
N ILE A 28 17.45 5.01 -5.00
CA ILE A 28 16.42 4.07 -5.36
C ILE A 28 16.33 3.26 -4.08
N VAL A 29 15.24 3.47 -3.35
CA VAL A 29 14.90 2.64 -2.20
C VAL A 29 14.99 1.24 -2.77
N GLN A 30 16.00 0.51 -2.31
CA GLN A 30 16.24 -0.80 -2.85
C GLN A 30 15.06 -1.65 -2.39
N PRO A 31 14.36 -2.31 -3.31
CA PRO A 31 13.12 -2.99 -2.99
C PRO A 31 13.33 -4.28 -2.19
N ARG A 32 14.56 -4.51 -1.73
CA ARG A 32 14.95 -5.66 -0.95
C ARG A 32 14.79 -5.40 0.53
N GLU A 33 13.86 -6.14 1.12
CA GLU A 33 13.48 -6.12 2.52
C GLU A 33 14.39 -7.05 3.32
N THR A 34 15.64 -6.64 3.50
CA THR A 34 16.59 -7.30 4.39
C THR A 34 16.90 -6.41 5.58
N SER A 35 17.23 -7.02 6.72
CA SER A 35 17.65 -6.31 7.93
C SER A 35 19.16 -6.05 7.99
N SER A 36 19.95 -6.57 7.05
CA SER A 36 21.40 -6.44 7.06
C SER A 36 21.93 -5.77 5.79
N CYS A 37 22.91 -4.90 5.97
CA CYS A 37 23.57 -4.23 4.85
C CYS A 37 24.40 -5.20 4.01
N GLU A 38 24.92 -6.27 4.62
CA GLU A 38 25.59 -7.36 3.91
C GLU A 38 24.63 -8.11 2.99
N GLY A 39 23.39 -8.34 3.45
CA GLY A 39 22.34 -8.87 2.60
C GLY A 39 21.95 -7.90 1.49
N ARG A 40 21.87 -6.61 1.79
CA ARG A 40 21.38 -5.59 0.86
C ARG A 40 22.38 -5.22 -0.25
N GLN A 41 23.66 -5.22 0.08
CA GLN A 41 24.78 -4.86 -0.79
C GLN A 41 24.67 -3.49 -1.49
N THR A 42 23.92 -2.55 -0.91
CA THR A 42 23.77 -1.19 -1.45
C THR A 42 23.68 -0.15 -0.34
N PRO A 43 24.14 1.10 -0.60
CA PRO A 43 24.12 2.15 0.41
C PRO A 43 22.71 2.73 0.55
N GLY A 44 22.33 3.15 1.75
CA GLY A 44 21.02 3.75 1.98
C GLY A 44 20.39 3.42 3.33
N PRO A 45 19.24 4.03 3.67
CA PRO A 45 18.48 3.67 4.86
C PRO A 45 18.02 2.21 4.81
N ILE A 46 18.04 1.49 5.93
CA ILE A 46 17.62 0.10 6.11
C ILE A 46 16.88 -0.03 7.44
N CYS A 47 15.89 -0.93 7.52
CA CYS A 47 15.30 -1.31 8.80
C CYS A 47 16.05 -2.50 9.36
N GLU A 48 16.95 -2.27 10.33
CA GLU A 48 17.66 -3.35 11.03
C GLU A 48 16.69 -4.15 11.90
N SER A 49 15.71 -3.46 12.48
CA SER A 49 14.50 -4.05 13.04
C SER A 49 13.32 -3.10 12.81
N CYS A 50 12.11 -3.53 13.18
CA CYS A 50 10.93 -2.65 13.13
C CYS A 50 11.04 -1.43 14.06
N GLU A 51 11.99 -1.45 15.01
CA GLU A 51 12.23 -0.42 16.02
C GLU A 51 13.56 0.34 15.81
N LEU A 52 14.33 -0.02 14.78
CA LEU A 52 15.67 0.52 14.55
C LEU A 52 15.92 0.80 13.06
N LEU A 53 15.94 2.08 12.73
CA LEU A 53 16.42 2.57 11.45
C LEU A 53 17.94 2.65 11.47
N ALA A 54 18.58 2.07 10.47
CA ALA A 54 20.00 2.15 10.23
C ALA A 54 20.28 2.70 8.81
N THR A 55 21.53 3.00 8.51
CA THR A 55 22.00 3.26 7.15
C THR A 55 23.11 2.30 6.79
N CYS A 56 23.04 1.76 5.58
CA CYS A 56 24.07 0.93 5.00
C CYS A 56 25.20 1.78 4.44
N VAL A 57 26.40 1.47 4.91
CA VAL A 57 27.66 2.07 4.45
C VAL A 57 28.62 0.96 4.07
N GLN A 58 29.27 1.13 2.92
CA GLN A 58 30.32 0.23 2.47
C GLN A 58 31.66 0.63 3.11
N HIS A 59 32.25 -0.27 3.87
CA HIS A 59 33.61 -0.16 4.39
C HIS A 59 34.57 -1.02 3.55
N SER A 60 35.88 -0.87 3.78
CA SER A 60 36.90 -1.73 3.12
C SER A 60 36.73 -3.22 3.41
N ASN A 61 36.04 -3.56 4.52
CA ASN A 61 35.92 -4.92 5.03
C ASN A 61 34.51 -5.51 4.86
N GLY A 62 33.61 -4.84 4.13
CA GLY A 62 32.23 -5.29 3.92
C GLY A 62 31.19 -4.20 4.19
N TRP A 63 29.92 -4.61 4.26
CA TRP A 63 28.80 -3.72 4.52
C TRP A 63 28.47 -3.65 6.01
N VAL A 64 28.18 -2.45 6.51
CA VAL A 64 27.89 -2.20 7.92
C VAL A 64 26.55 -1.48 8.08
N ASN A 65 25.73 -1.97 9.00
CA ASN A 65 24.57 -1.26 9.53
C ASN A 65 25.04 -0.19 10.51
N ILE A 66 24.81 1.08 10.21
CA ILE A 66 25.06 2.17 11.15
C ILE A 66 23.71 2.65 11.69
N PRO A 67 23.40 2.44 12.98
CA PRO A 67 22.15 2.92 13.59
C PRO A 67 21.98 4.43 13.40
N VAL A 68 20.78 4.84 12.99
CA VAL A 68 20.42 6.25 12.75
C VAL A 68 19.41 6.73 13.78
N GLU A 69 18.34 5.95 14.00
CA GLU A 69 17.21 6.33 14.85
C GLU A 69 16.56 5.09 15.45
N SER A 70 16.16 5.15 16.73
CA SER A 70 15.29 4.15 17.34
C SER A 70 13.85 4.67 17.29
N CYS A 71 12.95 3.88 16.71
CA CYS A 71 11.57 4.29 16.46
C CYS A 71 10.69 4.15 17.72
N ASP A 72 9.79 5.11 17.91
CA ASP A 72 8.82 5.12 19.01
C ASP A 72 7.62 4.21 18.71
N VAL A 73 7.85 2.90 18.84
CA VAL A 73 6.81 1.88 18.60
C VAL A 73 5.65 1.95 19.59
N ALA A 74 5.86 2.53 20.77
CA ALA A 74 4.81 2.72 21.76
C ALA A 74 3.75 3.72 21.25
N ASN A 75 4.19 4.74 20.52
CA ASN A 75 3.34 5.73 19.87
C ASN A 75 3.11 5.43 18.37
N GLY A 76 3.28 4.17 17.93
CA GLY A 76 2.92 3.73 16.58
C GLY A 76 3.86 4.19 15.46
N TYR A 77 5.09 4.58 15.78
CA TYR A 77 6.12 4.88 14.80
C TYR A 77 7.03 3.66 14.62
N TYR A 78 7.09 3.16 13.39
CA TYR A 78 7.90 1.99 13.02
C TYR A 78 8.89 2.37 11.94
N CYS A 79 9.97 1.61 11.81
CA CYS A 79 10.92 1.84 10.72
C CYS A 79 10.22 1.67 9.37
N ASN A 80 10.23 2.69 8.52
CA ASN A 80 9.62 2.60 7.20
C ASN A 80 10.71 2.72 6.14
N ILE A 81 11.15 1.59 5.60
CA ILE A 81 12.22 1.53 4.60
C ILE A 81 11.91 2.30 3.32
N ARG A 82 10.64 2.37 2.92
CA ARG A 82 10.19 3.14 1.74
C ARG A 82 10.33 4.64 1.94
N LEU A 83 10.19 5.12 3.17
CA LEU A 83 10.37 6.53 3.54
C LEU A 83 11.78 6.83 4.06
N GLY A 84 12.54 5.81 4.46
CA GLY A 84 13.86 5.94 5.05
C GLY A 84 13.88 6.64 6.41
N THR A 85 12.78 6.56 7.16
CA THR A 85 12.57 7.24 8.46
C THR A 85 11.66 6.39 9.35
N CYS A 86 11.66 6.64 10.65
CA CYS A 86 10.58 6.17 11.52
C CYS A 86 9.28 6.91 11.14
N SER A 87 8.19 6.18 10.92
CA SER A 87 6.89 6.77 10.55
C SER A 87 5.71 5.93 11.05
N ASN A 88 4.55 6.58 11.14
CA ASN A 88 3.26 5.93 11.37
C ASN A 88 2.56 5.53 10.05
N ALA A 89 3.21 5.74 8.91
CA ALA A 89 2.69 5.33 7.60
C ALA A 89 2.83 3.82 7.44
N THR A 90 1.86 3.20 6.76
CA THR A 90 1.91 1.77 6.49
C THR A 90 3.16 1.38 5.71
N GLY A 91 3.70 0.23 6.05
CA GLY A 91 4.93 -0.31 5.48
C GLY A 91 5.19 -1.71 6.03
N PRO A 92 6.33 -2.31 5.67
CA PRO A 92 6.66 -3.68 6.05
C PRO A 92 6.78 -3.89 7.56
N CYS A 93 7.36 -2.92 8.27
CA CYS A 93 7.46 -2.97 9.73
C CYS A 93 6.22 -2.43 10.45
N HIS A 94 5.27 -1.83 9.74
CA HIS A 94 4.02 -1.43 10.37
C HIS A 94 3.29 -2.72 10.81
N PRO A 95 2.61 -2.77 11.97
CA PRO A 95 1.97 -4.00 12.46
C PRO A 95 1.14 -4.77 11.44
N PHE A 96 0.54 -4.12 10.44
CA PHE A 96 -0.20 -4.75 9.33
C PHE A 96 0.66 -5.44 8.26
N GLY A 97 1.92 -5.06 8.15
CA GLY A 97 2.91 -5.65 7.23
C GLY A 97 3.82 -6.71 7.85
N ILE A 98 3.74 -6.94 9.16
CA ILE A 98 4.55 -7.96 9.83
C ILE A 98 3.99 -9.36 9.55
N GLU A 99 4.90 -10.34 9.38
CA GLU A 99 4.57 -11.77 9.23
C GLU A 99 3.60 -12.22 10.32
N GLY A 100 2.36 -12.53 9.93
CA GLY A 100 1.29 -12.96 10.83
C GLY A 100 0.12 -11.98 10.97
N ASN A 101 0.21 -10.75 10.45
CA ASN A 101 -0.94 -9.83 10.40
C ASN A 101 -1.59 -9.71 9.01
N PHE A 102 -1.09 -10.45 8.02
CA PHE A 102 -1.81 -10.58 6.75
C PHE A 102 -3.11 -11.36 7.01
N GLN A 103 -4.24 -10.65 6.94
CA GLN A 103 -5.55 -11.24 7.20
C GLN A 103 -6.07 -11.91 5.92
N CYS A 104 -6.05 -13.24 5.89
CA CYS A 104 -6.63 -13.99 4.79
C CYS A 104 -8.13 -13.75 4.69
N THR A 105 -8.60 -13.34 3.51
CA THR A 105 -10.03 -13.16 3.24
C THR A 105 -10.64 -14.33 2.48
N SER A 106 -9.81 -15.08 1.77
CA SER A 106 -10.16 -16.28 1.02
C SER A 106 -8.92 -17.16 0.85
N GLN A 107 -9.13 -18.43 0.48
CA GLN A 107 -8.03 -19.32 0.13
C GLN A 107 -7.34 -18.84 -1.15
N GLY A 108 -6.01 -18.93 -1.21
CA GLY A 108 -5.22 -18.59 -2.40
C GLY A 108 -3.86 -17.99 -2.06
N ILE A 109 -3.15 -17.56 -3.11
CA ILE A 109 -1.84 -16.89 -2.99
C ILE A 109 -2.02 -15.40 -3.26
N PHE A 110 -1.54 -14.56 -2.35
CA PHE A 110 -1.66 -13.10 -2.41
C PHE A 110 -0.28 -12.45 -2.38
N PRO A 111 -0.04 -11.39 -3.17
CA PRO A 111 1.17 -10.57 -3.02
C PRO A 111 1.19 -9.89 -1.65
N ASP A 112 2.36 -9.70 -1.08
CA ASP A 112 2.51 -8.79 0.05
C ASP A 112 2.44 -7.32 -0.46
N PRO A 113 1.58 -6.47 0.12
CA PRO A 113 1.44 -5.09 -0.34
C PRO A 113 2.64 -4.20 0.00
N TYR A 114 3.41 -4.56 1.02
CA TYR A 114 4.51 -3.79 1.57
C TYR A 114 5.88 -4.30 1.13
N ASP A 115 6.00 -5.58 0.77
CA ASP A 115 7.24 -6.24 0.38
C ASP A 115 7.07 -7.00 -0.96
N CYS A 116 7.69 -6.52 -2.03
CA CYS A 116 7.56 -7.15 -3.34
C CYS A 116 8.24 -8.54 -3.45
N GLN A 117 9.11 -8.90 -2.50
CA GLN A 117 9.76 -10.20 -2.43
C GLN A 117 8.98 -11.21 -1.59
N LYS A 118 7.94 -10.77 -0.88
CA LYS A 118 7.09 -11.65 -0.09
C LYS A 118 5.73 -11.86 -0.74
N TYR A 119 5.16 -13.01 -0.41
CA TYR A 119 3.77 -13.33 -0.71
C TYR A 119 3.17 -14.15 0.42
N HIS A 120 1.85 -14.21 0.45
CA HIS A 120 1.08 -14.88 1.49
C HIS A 120 0.28 -16.03 0.89
N MET A 121 0.47 -17.23 1.44
CA MET A 121 -0.34 -18.39 1.13
C MET A 121 -1.45 -18.51 2.17
N CYS A 122 -2.69 -18.30 1.75
CA CYS A 122 -3.89 -18.47 2.55
C CYS A 122 -4.51 -19.85 2.31
N TYR A 123 -4.65 -20.65 3.36
CA TYR A 123 -5.22 -21.98 3.30
C TYR A 123 -5.94 -22.35 4.61
N PHE A 124 -6.87 -23.30 4.52
CA PHE A 124 -7.58 -23.77 5.71
C PHE A 124 -6.73 -24.80 6.48
N LEU A 125 -6.56 -24.55 7.78
CA LEU A 125 -6.23 -25.56 8.77
C LEU A 125 -7.51 -25.89 9.52
N ASP A 126 -8.09 -27.05 9.21
CA ASP A 126 -9.45 -27.45 9.60
C ASP A 126 -10.51 -26.44 9.15
N ILE A 127 -10.99 -25.59 10.07
CA ILE A 127 -11.99 -24.55 9.81
C ILE A 127 -11.40 -23.13 9.89
N VAL A 128 -10.13 -22.99 10.24
CA VAL A 128 -9.46 -21.70 10.41
C VAL A 128 -8.67 -21.39 9.15
N LEU A 129 -8.95 -20.23 8.55
CA LEU A 129 -8.17 -19.73 7.42
C LEU A 129 -6.91 -19.02 7.96
N VAL A 130 -5.74 -19.54 7.62
CA VAL A 130 -4.43 -19.02 8.09
C VAL A 130 -3.58 -18.53 6.93
N ALA A 131 -2.65 -17.61 7.23
CA ALA A 131 -1.65 -17.11 6.29
C ALA A 131 -0.27 -17.72 6.61
N ALA A 132 0.45 -18.18 5.60
CA ALA A 132 1.89 -18.40 5.67
C ALA A 132 2.60 -17.38 4.76
N ALA A 133 3.48 -16.58 5.34
CA ALA A 133 4.35 -15.69 4.58
C ALA A 133 5.49 -16.49 3.94
N VAL A 134 5.83 -16.16 2.69
CA VAL A 134 6.92 -16.80 1.94
C VAL A 134 7.78 -15.73 1.28
N ASP A 135 9.08 -15.81 1.52
CA ASP A 135 10.10 -14.97 0.88
C ASP A 135 10.60 -15.64 -0.41
N CYS A 136 10.70 -14.86 -1.48
CA CYS A 136 11.19 -15.33 -2.77
C CYS A 136 12.70 -15.64 -2.79
N GLY A 137 13.49 -14.98 -1.95
CA GLY A 137 14.95 -15.12 -1.87
C GLY A 137 15.68 -14.74 -3.16
N ASN A 138 17.01 -14.84 -3.16
CA ASN A 138 17.88 -14.75 -4.34
C ASN A 138 17.59 -13.56 -5.28
N ASP A 139 17.30 -12.38 -4.71
CA ASP A 139 16.95 -11.16 -5.45
C ASP A 139 15.78 -11.34 -6.44
N LYS A 140 14.87 -12.26 -6.12
CA LYS A 140 13.62 -12.49 -6.84
C LYS A 140 12.47 -11.75 -6.17
N ALA A 141 11.49 -11.42 -7.00
CA ALA A 141 10.26 -10.78 -6.58
C ALA A 141 9.06 -11.64 -7.03
N PHE A 142 7.96 -11.48 -6.31
CA PHE A 142 6.74 -12.25 -6.55
C PHE A 142 5.97 -11.70 -7.77
N ASP A 143 5.70 -12.57 -8.75
CA ASP A 143 4.79 -12.30 -9.87
C ASP A 143 3.38 -12.75 -9.49
N ALA A 144 2.54 -11.80 -9.06
CA ALA A 144 1.15 -12.10 -8.70
C ALA A 144 0.32 -12.67 -9.87
N ARG A 145 0.72 -12.45 -11.13
CA ARG A 145 0.05 -12.99 -12.32
C ARG A 145 0.21 -14.51 -12.41
N THR A 146 1.39 -15.02 -12.08
CA THR A 146 1.73 -16.45 -12.19
C THR A 146 1.71 -17.18 -10.85
N GLY A 147 1.77 -16.43 -9.73
CA GLY A 147 1.92 -17.00 -8.39
C GLY A 147 3.32 -17.54 -8.11
N GLN A 148 4.36 -17.00 -8.77
CA GLN A 148 5.73 -17.51 -8.70
C GLN A 148 6.75 -16.39 -8.43
N CYS A 149 7.90 -16.75 -7.88
CA CYS A 149 9.03 -15.85 -7.68
C CYS A 149 9.87 -15.68 -8.96
N SER A 150 9.26 -15.13 -10.01
CA SER A 150 9.86 -15.00 -11.35
C SER A 150 10.30 -13.57 -11.70
N MET A 151 9.86 -12.55 -10.97
CA MET A 151 10.27 -11.16 -11.19
C MET A 151 11.65 -10.88 -10.57
N THR A 152 12.24 -9.75 -10.94
CA THR A 152 13.48 -9.22 -10.36
C THR A 152 13.21 -7.96 -9.55
N LEU A 153 14.19 -7.53 -8.77
CA LEU A 153 14.13 -6.31 -7.97
C LEU A 153 13.95 -5.03 -8.83
N GLU A 154 14.37 -5.04 -10.10
CA GLU A 154 14.20 -3.91 -11.00
C GLU A 154 12.79 -3.83 -11.64
N SER A 155 11.97 -4.87 -11.45
CA SER A 155 10.62 -4.92 -12.01
C SER A 155 9.70 -3.85 -11.40
N PRO A 156 8.68 -3.36 -12.13
CA PRO A 156 7.67 -2.45 -11.59
C PRO A 156 7.00 -2.94 -10.30
N VAL A 157 6.92 -4.26 -10.07
CA VAL A 157 6.35 -4.82 -8.83
C VAL A 157 7.10 -4.38 -7.58
N CYS A 158 8.38 -4.07 -7.74
CA CYS A 158 9.31 -3.67 -6.68
C CYS A 158 9.64 -2.18 -6.71
N THR A 159 9.72 -1.60 -7.90
CA THR A 159 10.12 -0.19 -8.07
C THR A 159 8.96 0.79 -7.97
N GLN A 160 7.71 0.31 -7.96
CA GLN A 160 6.50 1.15 -7.91
C GLN A 160 5.51 0.65 -6.85
N PRO A 161 4.74 1.54 -6.20
CA PRO A 161 3.64 1.13 -5.33
C PRO A 161 2.61 0.28 -6.09
N GLN A 162 2.30 -0.90 -5.57
CA GLN A 162 1.35 -1.83 -6.20
C GLN A 162 -0.11 -1.60 -5.79
N TYR A 163 -0.36 -0.75 -4.80
CA TYR A 163 -1.69 -0.35 -4.38
C TYR A 163 -1.67 1.12 -3.97
N GLN A 164 -2.86 1.72 -3.95
CA GLN A 164 -3.07 3.07 -3.46
C GLN A 164 -4.36 3.10 -2.64
N CYS A 165 -4.31 3.71 -1.47
CA CYS A 165 -5.48 3.87 -0.62
C CYS A 165 -5.74 5.36 -0.35
N PRO A 166 -6.36 6.08 -1.30
CA PRO A 166 -6.65 7.51 -1.14
C PRO A 166 -7.67 7.77 -0.02
N HIS A 167 -8.65 6.87 0.14
CA HIS A 167 -9.68 6.93 1.18
C HIS A 167 -10.14 5.49 1.52
N VAL A 168 -10.85 5.34 2.64
CA VAL A 168 -11.44 4.04 3.02
C VAL A 168 -12.56 3.70 2.05
N GLY A 169 -12.77 2.41 1.81
CA GLY A 169 -13.74 1.92 0.84
C GLY A 169 -13.28 2.04 -0.61
N TYR A 170 -12.15 2.70 -0.89
CA TYR A 170 -11.54 2.65 -2.21
C TYR A 170 -11.22 1.19 -2.57
N VAL A 171 -11.58 0.77 -3.79
CA VAL A 171 -11.31 -0.57 -4.30
C VAL A 171 -10.67 -0.50 -5.67
N ALA A 172 -9.74 -1.40 -5.91
CA ALA A 172 -9.19 -1.58 -7.25
C ALA A 172 -8.66 -3.01 -7.42
N ALA A 173 -8.60 -3.43 -8.68
CA ALA A 173 -7.89 -4.64 -9.05
C ALA A 173 -6.39 -4.51 -8.73
N TRP A 174 -5.76 -5.62 -8.38
CA TRP A 174 -4.31 -5.66 -8.24
C TRP A 174 -3.66 -5.48 -9.62
N PRO A 175 -2.71 -4.55 -9.81
CA PRO A 175 -2.24 -4.15 -11.14
C PRO A 175 -1.70 -5.29 -12.00
N SER A 176 -0.99 -6.24 -11.40
CA SER A 176 -0.40 -7.38 -12.11
C SER A 176 -1.32 -8.61 -12.18
N ASN A 177 -2.42 -8.65 -11.43
CA ASN A 177 -3.36 -9.76 -11.47
C ASN A 177 -4.79 -9.28 -11.16
N PRO A 178 -5.66 -9.12 -12.19
CA PRO A 178 -7.00 -8.60 -11.98
C PRO A 178 -7.96 -9.60 -11.30
N ASN A 179 -7.56 -10.87 -11.09
CA ASN A 179 -8.33 -11.79 -10.23
C ASN A 179 -8.18 -11.45 -8.74
N ILE A 180 -7.12 -10.73 -8.37
CA ILE A 180 -6.91 -10.19 -7.03
C ILE A 180 -7.37 -8.73 -7.04
N PHE A 181 -8.02 -8.30 -5.97
CA PHE A 181 -8.38 -6.90 -5.76
C PHE A 181 -8.12 -6.52 -4.31
N TYR A 182 -8.03 -5.23 -4.02
CA TYR A 182 -7.90 -4.75 -2.65
C TYR A 182 -9.02 -3.79 -2.30
N VAL A 183 -9.40 -3.80 -1.03
CA VAL A 183 -10.32 -2.84 -0.41
C VAL A 183 -9.55 -2.09 0.66
N CYS A 184 -9.51 -0.77 0.56
CA CYS A 184 -8.85 0.07 1.55
C CYS A 184 -9.70 0.12 2.82
N LYS A 185 -9.16 -0.45 3.91
CA LYS A 185 -9.77 -0.46 5.23
C LYS A 185 -9.01 0.48 6.15
N SER A 186 -9.65 0.94 7.22
CA SER A 186 -9.00 1.70 8.27
C SER A 186 -9.00 0.96 9.59
N THR A 187 -8.03 1.32 10.42
CA THR A 187 -8.04 1.06 11.86
C THR A 187 -7.71 2.35 12.61
N VAL A 188 -8.02 2.39 13.89
CA VAL A 188 -7.60 3.50 14.77
C VAL A 188 -6.41 3.02 15.59
N ASN A 189 -5.28 3.72 15.51
CA ASN A 189 -4.17 3.53 16.43
C ASN A 189 -4.51 4.16 17.78
N GLN A 190 -4.92 3.33 18.75
CA GLN A 190 -5.40 3.80 20.06
C GLN A 190 -4.31 4.50 20.91
N ASN A 191 -3.03 4.32 20.57
CA ASN A 191 -1.88 4.80 21.34
C ASN A 191 -1.30 6.12 20.81
N ALA A 192 -1.72 6.59 19.63
CA ALA A 192 -1.13 7.73 18.94
C ALA A 192 -2.23 8.67 18.45
N GLU A 193 -2.76 9.49 19.36
CA GLU A 193 -3.71 10.60 19.11
C GLU A 193 -4.74 10.33 18.00
N ASP A 194 -5.36 9.14 18.03
CA ASP A 194 -6.42 8.72 17.08
C ASP A 194 -6.07 8.84 15.59
N SER A 195 -4.81 8.61 15.25
CA SER A 195 -4.40 8.50 13.84
C SER A 195 -5.10 7.31 13.17
N VAL A 196 -5.85 7.61 12.11
CA VAL A 196 -6.50 6.61 11.26
C VAL A 196 -5.47 6.05 10.29
N VAL A 197 -5.20 4.75 10.41
CA VAL A 197 -4.28 4.06 9.50
C VAL A 197 -5.09 3.33 8.46
N THR A 198 -4.93 3.72 7.20
CA THR A 198 -5.56 3.07 6.04
C THR A 198 -4.61 2.04 5.44
N TYR A 199 -5.11 0.83 5.18
CA TYR A 199 -4.34 -0.29 4.65
C TYR A 199 -5.15 -1.09 3.60
N PRO A 200 -4.49 -1.77 2.64
CA PRO A 200 -5.16 -2.60 1.66
C PRO A 200 -5.50 -3.97 2.27
N SER A 201 -6.78 -4.33 2.30
CA SER A 201 -7.23 -5.70 2.53
C SER A 201 -7.36 -6.39 1.18
N LEU A 202 -6.54 -7.40 0.91
CA LEU A 202 -6.57 -8.12 -0.36
C LEU A 202 -7.67 -9.18 -0.37
N HIS A 203 -8.29 -9.34 -1.53
CA HIS A 203 -9.38 -10.27 -1.81
C HIS A 203 -9.16 -10.92 -3.17
N ARG A 204 -9.84 -12.05 -3.41
CA ARG A 204 -9.75 -12.80 -4.67
C ARG A 204 -11.14 -13.10 -5.22
N CYS A 205 -11.33 -12.90 -6.52
CA CYS A 205 -12.49 -13.43 -7.23
C CYS A 205 -12.38 -14.96 -7.41
N ASN A 206 -13.45 -15.62 -7.85
CA ASN A 206 -13.37 -17.06 -8.13
C ASN A 206 -12.43 -17.35 -9.31
N ASP A 207 -12.04 -18.61 -9.46
CA ASP A 207 -11.17 -19.03 -10.55
C ASP A 207 -11.79 -18.68 -11.92
N GLY A 208 -11.01 -18.04 -12.77
CA GLY A 208 -11.44 -17.57 -14.10
C GLY A 208 -12.17 -16.23 -14.11
N GLU A 209 -12.40 -15.60 -12.95
CA GLU A 209 -12.98 -14.26 -12.86
C GLU A 209 -11.92 -13.16 -12.73
N ILE A 210 -12.30 -11.95 -13.14
CA ILE A 210 -11.56 -10.71 -12.92
C ILE A 210 -12.43 -9.73 -12.14
N PHE A 211 -11.79 -8.88 -11.34
CA PHE A 211 -12.43 -7.76 -10.67
C PHE A 211 -12.42 -6.54 -11.59
N ALA A 212 -13.61 -6.05 -11.92
CA ALA A 212 -13.80 -4.81 -12.68
C ALA A 212 -15.14 -4.17 -12.29
N ASP A 213 -15.16 -2.84 -12.20
CA ASP A 213 -16.38 -2.08 -11.93
C ASP A 213 -17.13 -2.56 -10.66
N TYR A 214 -16.38 -2.81 -9.57
CA TYR A 214 -16.91 -3.34 -8.28
C TYR A 214 -17.49 -4.76 -8.35
N VAL A 215 -17.25 -5.51 -9.43
CA VAL A 215 -17.84 -6.84 -9.66
C VAL A 215 -16.78 -7.85 -10.09
N CYS A 216 -16.83 -9.06 -9.53
CA CYS A 216 -16.15 -10.22 -10.08
C CYS A 216 -16.94 -10.77 -11.26
N ARG A 217 -16.34 -10.79 -12.45
CA ARG A 217 -16.98 -11.29 -13.68
C ARG A 217 -16.06 -12.24 -14.43
N PRO A 218 -16.61 -13.21 -15.20
CA PRO A 218 -15.79 -14.10 -16.02
C PRO A 218 -14.85 -13.31 -16.93
N GLY A 219 -13.56 -13.66 -16.91
CA GLY A 219 -12.51 -13.04 -17.70
C GLY A 219 -12.57 -13.46 -19.16
N ASN A 220 -13.66 -13.16 -19.87
CA ASN A 220 -13.65 -13.32 -21.32
C ASN A 220 -12.69 -12.30 -21.93
N SER A 221 -11.71 -12.80 -22.70
CA SER A 221 -10.69 -12.03 -23.43
C SER A 221 -11.33 -11.07 -24.44
N SER A 222 -11.82 -9.92 -23.98
CA SER A 222 -12.15 -8.77 -24.82
C SER A 222 -12.18 -7.51 -23.97
N SER A 223 -11.24 -6.62 -24.30
CA SER A 223 -11.19 -5.19 -23.93
C SER A 223 -10.71 -4.84 -22.52
N LEU A 224 -9.38 -4.77 -22.40
CA LEU A 224 -8.72 -3.66 -21.68
C LEU A 224 -9.13 -2.35 -22.38
N VAL A 225 -10.18 -1.70 -21.89
CA VAL A 225 -10.40 -0.28 -22.12
C VAL A 225 -10.32 0.38 -20.75
N PRO A 226 -9.42 1.35 -20.53
CA PRO A 226 -9.45 2.16 -19.34
C PRO A 226 -10.68 3.08 -19.47
N THR A 227 -11.81 2.68 -18.89
CA THR A 227 -12.90 3.60 -18.67
C THR A 227 -12.45 4.52 -17.54
N ASN A 228 -12.14 5.77 -17.86
CA ASN A 228 -12.17 6.87 -16.91
C ASN A 228 -13.61 6.95 -16.37
N SER A 229 -13.92 6.12 -15.39
CA SER A 229 -15.13 6.27 -14.60
C SER A 229 -14.78 7.23 -13.47
N PRO A 230 -15.54 8.34 -13.29
CA PRO A 230 -15.33 9.20 -12.14
C PRO A 230 -15.50 8.35 -10.87
N SER A 231 -14.57 8.47 -9.94
CA SER A 231 -14.73 7.98 -8.57
C SER A 231 -15.94 8.68 -7.97
N ILE A 232 -17.10 8.04 -8.01
CA ILE A 232 -18.28 8.54 -7.30
C ILE A 232 -18.03 8.20 -5.83
N ASP A 233 -17.50 9.18 -5.08
CA ASP A 233 -17.44 9.12 -3.63
C ASP A 233 -18.88 9.27 -3.10
N PRO A 234 -19.43 8.27 -2.39
CA PRO A 234 -20.77 8.35 -1.82
C PRO A 234 -20.93 9.46 -0.78
N ASN A 235 -19.83 10.02 -0.29
CA ASN A 235 -19.79 11.09 0.70
C ASN A 235 -19.47 12.47 0.11
N ASP A 236 -19.34 12.60 -1.22
CA ASP A 236 -19.33 13.90 -1.89
C ASP A 236 -20.74 14.50 -1.80
N ASP A 237 -20.86 15.84 -1.64
CA ASP A 237 -22.06 16.60 -1.24
C ASP A 237 -23.29 16.50 -2.21
N GLY A 238 -23.32 15.51 -3.10
CA GLY A 238 -24.33 15.28 -4.13
C GLY A 238 -25.59 14.52 -3.72
N PHE A 239 -25.65 13.90 -2.53
CA PHE A 239 -26.83 13.12 -2.10
C PHE A 239 -27.68 13.86 -1.05
N ASN A 240 -28.54 14.76 -1.52
CA ASN A 240 -29.60 15.39 -0.69
C ASN A 240 -30.78 14.44 -0.37
N VAL A 241 -30.76 13.20 -0.87
CA VAL A 241 -31.79 12.18 -0.65
C VAL A 241 -31.11 10.83 -0.44
N MET A 242 -31.26 10.26 0.77
CA MET A 242 -30.78 8.92 1.11
C MET A 242 -31.55 7.88 0.27
N PRO A 243 -30.89 7.08 -0.59
CA PRO A 243 -31.58 6.14 -1.45
C PRO A 243 -32.16 4.98 -0.64
N SER A 244 -33.24 4.38 -1.12
CA SER A 244 -33.90 3.23 -0.45
C SER A 244 -33.18 1.89 -0.68
N ARG A 245 -32.21 1.88 -1.60
CA ARG A 245 -31.32 0.76 -1.94
C ARG A 245 -29.91 1.29 -2.18
N CYS A 246 -28.93 0.41 -2.04
CA CYS A 246 -27.54 0.76 -2.30
C CYS A 246 -27.29 1.03 -3.78
N GLU A 247 -27.04 2.29 -4.13
CA GLU A 247 -26.59 2.68 -5.48
C GLU A 247 -25.09 2.49 -5.66
N HIS A 248 -24.33 2.47 -4.56
CA HIS A 248 -22.89 2.22 -4.50
C HIS A 248 -22.56 1.31 -3.31
N VAL A 249 -21.44 0.61 -3.36
CA VAL A 249 -20.92 -0.22 -2.26
C VAL A 249 -20.03 0.64 -1.37
N GLY A 250 -20.18 0.56 -0.05
CA GLY A 250 -19.33 1.32 0.87
C GLY A 250 -20.05 1.79 2.14
N LEU A 251 -19.42 2.74 2.83
CA LEU A 251 -19.95 3.42 4.02
C LEU A 251 -20.31 4.87 3.65
N MET A 252 -21.49 5.30 4.06
CA MET A 252 -21.97 6.66 3.82
C MET A 252 -22.45 7.29 5.14
N ALA A 253 -22.17 8.57 5.33
CA ALA A 253 -22.53 9.27 6.56
C ALA A 253 -24.05 9.38 6.73
N ASP A 254 -24.53 9.28 7.98
CA ASP A 254 -25.90 9.73 8.30
C ASP A 254 -25.91 11.25 8.48
N ALA A 255 -26.59 11.94 7.57
CA ALA A 255 -26.74 13.40 7.58
C ALA A 255 -27.43 13.95 8.85
N ASN A 256 -28.20 13.13 9.56
CA ASN A 256 -28.92 13.54 10.77
C ASN A 256 -28.24 13.07 12.06
N ASN A 257 -27.24 12.19 11.96
CA ASN A 257 -26.55 11.65 13.12
C ASN A 257 -25.09 11.33 12.79
N CYS A 258 -24.19 12.23 13.17
CA CYS A 258 -22.75 12.06 12.97
C CYS A 258 -22.13 10.86 13.71
N ARG A 259 -22.83 10.17 14.62
CA ARG A 259 -22.37 8.87 15.17
C ARG A 259 -22.86 7.68 14.38
N LYS A 260 -23.64 7.88 13.33
CA LYS A 260 -24.21 6.79 12.52
C LYS A 260 -23.79 6.91 11.08
N TYR A 261 -23.82 5.75 10.42
CA TYR A 261 -23.49 5.63 9.02
C TYR A 261 -24.32 4.50 8.41
N PHE A 262 -24.54 4.58 7.11
CA PHE A 262 -25.14 3.48 6.38
C PHE A 262 -24.05 2.63 5.73
N TYR A 263 -24.20 1.32 5.88
CA TYR A 263 -23.38 0.32 5.24
C TYR A 263 -24.14 -0.33 4.09
N CYS A 264 -23.52 -0.30 2.92
CA CYS A 264 -24.02 -0.93 1.71
C CYS A 264 -23.18 -2.15 1.32
N PRO A 265 -23.68 -3.38 1.54
CA PRO A 265 -22.92 -4.59 1.28
C PRO A 265 -22.79 -4.92 -0.22
N SER A 266 -23.78 -4.54 -1.04
CA SER A 266 -23.77 -4.74 -2.50
C SER A 266 -24.74 -3.81 -3.23
N LEU A 267 -24.58 -3.64 -4.54
CA LEU A 267 -25.52 -2.87 -5.37
C LEU A 267 -26.95 -3.43 -5.26
N ASN A 268 -27.95 -2.55 -5.23
CA ASN A 268 -29.38 -2.84 -5.05
C ASN A 268 -29.78 -3.56 -3.76
N SER A 269 -28.83 -3.77 -2.83
CA SER A 269 -29.10 -4.34 -1.52
C SER A 269 -29.77 -3.34 -0.58
N GLN A 270 -30.26 -3.84 0.55
CA GLN A 270 -30.83 -3.01 1.61
C GLN A 270 -29.71 -2.33 2.39
N LEU A 271 -29.85 -1.02 2.62
CA LEU A 271 -28.93 -0.26 3.44
C LEU A 271 -29.03 -0.74 4.89
N ARG A 272 -27.89 -0.97 5.52
CA ARG A 272 -27.82 -1.23 6.96
C ARG A 272 -27.47 0.06 7.66
N HIS A 273 -28.18 0.39 8.73
CA HIS A 273 -27.91 1.58 9.52
C HIS A 273 -27.12 1.17 10.76
N GLU A 274 -25.86 1.56 10.80
CA GLU A 274 -24.90 1.16 11.83
C GLU A 274 -24.49 2.38 12.66
N GLU A 275 -24.07 2.11 13.90
CA GLU A 275 -23.63 3.13 14.85
C GLU A 275 -22.14 2.93 15.13
N CYS A 276 -21.40 4.04 15.10
CA CYS A 276 -19.99 4.05 15.44
C CYS A 276 -19.77 3.60 16.90
N PRO A 277 -18.67 2.91 17.21
CA PRO A 277 -18.32 2.56 18.58
C PRO A 277 -18.33 3.76 19.55
N GLU A 278 -18.59 3.51 20.83
CA GLU A 278 -18.64 4.57 21.85
C GLU A 278 -17.36 5.42 21.88
N GLY A 279 -17.53 6.75 21.96
CA GLY A 279 -16.43 7.72 21.90
C GLY A 279 -15.89 8.00 20.49
N THR A 280 -16.55 7.49 19.44
CA THR A 280 -16.22 7.78 18.04
C THR A 280 -17.41 8.38 17.29
N TYR A 281 -17.13 9.09 16.21
CA TYR A 281 -18.11 9.65 15.27
C TYR A 281 -17.65 9.37 13.82
N PHE A 282 -18.60 9.31 12.90
CA PHE A 282 -18.34 8.99 11.50
C PHE A 282 -17.80 10.22 10.77
N ARG A 283 -16.63 10.07 10.14
CA ARG A 283 -16.03 11.07 9.25
C ARG A 283 -16.29 10.69 7.79
N PRO A 284 -17.11 11.46 7.05
CA PRO A 284 -17.44 11.16 5.66
C PRO A 284 -16.21 11.13 4.76
N ASP A 285 -15.30 12.11 4.93
CA ASP A 285 -14.06 12.26 4.17
C ASP A 285 -13.10 11.07 4.30
N GLN A 286 -13.25 10.30 5.39
CA GLN A 286 -12.44 9.12 5.65
C GLN A 286 -13.26 7.84 5.54
N SER A 287 -14.57 7.93 5.28
CA SER A 287 -15.51 6.80 5.30
C SER A 287 -15.28 5.86 6.51
N ALA A 288 -15.06 6.44 7.69
CA ALA A 288 -14.64 5.69 8.89
C ALA A 288 -15.12 6.36 10.20
N CYS A 289 -15.28 5.55 11.24
CA CYS A 289 -15.49 6.03 12.60
C CYS A 289 -14.15 6.43 13.21
N VAL A 290 -14.03 7.69 13.63
CA VAL A 290 -12.84 8.22 14.29
C VAL A 290 -13.21 8.67 15.69
N ARG A 291 -12.28 8.61 16.64
CA ARG A 291 -12.54 9.14 17.97
C ARG A 291 -12.76 10.64 17.95
N GLY A 292 -13.60 11.08 18.86
CA GLY A 292 -13.99 12.47 19.00
C GLY A 292 -15.46 12.59 19.36
N SER A 293 -15.93 13.83 19.34
CA SER A 293 -17.33 14.15 19.58
C SER A 293 -17.95 14.75 18.33
N CYS A 294 -19.13 14.25 18.00
CA CYS A 294 -20.19 15.08 17.45
C CYS A 294 -20.36 16.36 18.30
#